data_AF-A0A7C3V4I6-F1
#
_entry.id   AF-A0A7C3V4I6-F1
#
_cell.length_a   1.000
_cell.length_b   1.000
_cell.length_c   1.000
_cell.angle_alpha   90.00
_cell.angle_beta   90.00
_cell.angle_gamma   90.00
#
_symmetry.space_group_name_H-M   'P 1'
#
loop_
_entity.id
_entity.type
_entity.pdbx_description
1 polymer ?
#
loop_
_entity_poly.entity_id
_entity_poly.type
_entity_poly.pdbx_seq_one_letter_code
_entity_poly.pdbx_strand_id
1 'polypeptide(L)'
;MAEPVAQALPRGMPDCLKKRHLLNDKELSPEICRDYGEKFLALGFWEDALEFFLKGNYLPGLEKIKAHALDSGDAPLMARLGSHPPEVWRQVAARALDLGKIQFARRALEEAGDREQAEELIHRFTRGDA
;
A
#
# COMPACT_ATOMS: atom_id res chain seq x y z
N MET A 1 23.56 2.84 -20.81
CA MET A 1 22.93 4.03 -20.20
C MET A 1 21.48 3.65 -19.96
N ALA A 2 21.07 3.50 -18.70
CA ALA A 2 19.71 3.07 -18.37
C ALA A 2 18.76 4.26 -18.52
N GLU A 3 17.88 4.19 -19.51
CA GLU A 3 16.76 5.11 -19.66
C GLU A 3 15.85 4.98 -18.43
N PRO A 4 15.45 6.07 -17.76
CA PRO A 4 14.48 5.97 -16.69
C PRO A 4 13.14 5.60 -17.34
N VAL A 5 12.56 4.48 -16.92
CA VAL A 5 11.15 4.14 -17.18
C VAL A 5 10.30 5.20 -16.46
N ALA A 6 10.16 6.36 -17.09
CA ALA A 6 9.10 7.30 -16.79
C ALA A 6 7.84 6.61 -17.29
N GLN A 7 7.18 5.86 -16.40
CA GLN A 7 5.88 5.27 -16.65
C GLN A 7 4.98 6.39 -17.21
N ALA A 8 4.65 6.28 -18.49
CA ALA A 8 3.91 7.28 -19.22
C ALA A 8 2.50 7.36 -18.61
N LEU A 9 2.29 8.33 -17.73
CA LEU A 9 0.98 8.63 -17.17
C LEU A 9 0.04 8.99 -18.35
N PRO A 10 -1.15 8.38 -18.45
CA PRO A 10 -2.08 8.65 -19.54
C PRO A 10 -2.49 10.13 -19.57
N ARG A 11 -2.67 10.69 -20.79
CA ARG A 11 -3.10 12.09 -21.02
C ARG A 11 -4.34 12.41 -20.19
N GLY A 12 -4.20 13.28 -19.20
CA GLY A 12 -5.26 13.66 -18.25
C GLY A 12 -4.87 13.50 -16.79
N MET A 13 -3.75 12.85 -16.51
CA MET A 13 -3.13 12.80 -15.20
C MET A 13 -2.34 14.10 -14.93
N PRO A 14 -2.32 14.63 -13.70
CA PRO A 14 -1.52 15.80 -13.40
C PRO A 14 -0.06 15.39 -13.55
N ASP A 15 0.66 16.03 -14.48
CA ASP A 15 2.11 15.92 -14.55
C ASP A 15 2.73 16.03 -13.16
N CYS A 16 3.89 15.41 -12.95
CA CYS A 16 4.64 15.49 -11.69
C CYS A 16 4.77 16.94 -11.17
N LEU A 17 4.76 17.94 -12.07
CA LEU A 17 4.66 19.38 -11.77
C LEU A 17 3.34 19.81 -11.11
N LYS A 18 2.19 19.37 -11.63
CA LYS A 18 0.87 19.59 -11.01
C LYS A 18 0.75 18.81 -9.71
N LYS A 19 1.23 17.57 -9.64
CA LYS A 19 1.29 16.79 -8.38
C LYS A 19 2.08 17.54 -7.30
N ARG A 20 3.24 18.11 -7.64
CA ARG A 20 4.08 18.90 -6.71
C ARG A 20 3.41 20.21 -6.30
N HIS A 21 2.70 20.87 -7.19
CA HIS A 21 1.94 22.09 -6.89
C HIS A 21 0.77 21.77 -5.95
N LEU A 22 -0.02 20.74 -6.26
CA LEU A 22 -1.14 20.25 -5.45
C LEU A 22 -0.68 19.74 -4.06
N LEU A 23 0.50 19.13 -3.97
CA LEU A 23 1.07 18.70 -2.68
C LEU A 23 1.53 19.89 -1.82
N ASN A 24 2.04 20.96 -2.44
CA ASN A 24 2.44 22.20 -1.76
C ASN A 24 1.28 23.13 -1.42
N ASP A 25 0.17 23.05 -2.18
CA ASP A 25 -1.04 23.80 -1.89
C ASP A 25 -1.69 23.27 -0.60
N LYS A 26 -1.84 24.18 0.37
CA LYS A 26 -2.49 23.93 1.66
C LYS A 26 -4.01 23.85 1.55
N GLU A 27 -4.59 24.36 0.46
CA GLU A 27 -6.03 24.39 0.19
C GLU A 27 -6.44 23.39 -0.90
N LEU A 28 -5.88 22.18 -0.86
CA LEU A 28 -6.36 21.14 -1.77
C LEU A 28 -7.78 20.74 -1.42
N SER A 29 -8.72 21.06 -2.31
CA SER A 29 -10.12 20.67 -2.13
C SER A 29 -10.23 19.14 -2.05
N PRO A 30 -10.98 18.59 -1.07
CA PRO A 30 -11.11 17.15 -0.86
C PRO A 30 -11.67 16.42 -2.09
N GLU A 31 -12.44 17.14 -2.92
CA GLU A 31 -12.97 16.64 -4.20
C GLU A 31 -11.86 16.33 -5.21
N ILE A 32 -10.83 17.16 -5.28
CA ILE A 32 -9.67 16.96 -6.17
C ILE A 32 -8.81 15.81 -5.66
N CYS A 33 -8.60 15.71 -4.34
CA CYS A 33 -7.93 14.56 -3.71
C CYS A 33 -8.63 13.25 -4.05
N ARG A 34 -9.97 13.23 -3.95
CA ARG A 34 -10.77 12.06 -4.31
C ARG A 34 -10.59 11.68 -5.77
N ASP A 35 -10.77 12.62 -6.70
CA ASP A 35 -10.69 12.36 -8.14
C ASP A 35 -9.33 11.78 -8.54
N TYR A 36 -8.24 12.33 -7.98
CA TYR A 36 -6.91 11.78 -8.21
C TYR A 36 -6.71 10.43 -7.54
N GLY A 37 -7.10 10.26 -6.28
CA GLY A 37 -6.97 8.98 -5.61
C GLY A 37 -7.72 7.85 -6.34
N GLU A 38 -8.92 8.11 -6.88
CA GLU A 38 -9.65 7.13 -7.69
C GLU A 38 -8.92 6.83 -9.02
N LYS A 39 -8.29 7.81 -9.66
CA LYS A 39 -7.47 7.60 -10.87
C LYS A 39 -6.21 6.78 -10.59
N PHE A 40 -5.48 7.08 -9.52
CA PHE A 40 -4.31 6.30 -9.10
C PHE A 40 -4.72 4.86 -8.76
N LEU A 41 -5.85 4.69 -8.08
CA LEU A 41 -6.41 3.38 -7.76
C LEU A 41 -6.79 2.58 -9.02
N ALA A 42 -7.40 3.22 -10.02
CA ALA A 42 -7.72 2.59 -11.31
C ALA A 42 -6.47 2.14 -12.09
N LEU A 43 -5.32 2.78 -11.84
CA LEU A 43 -4.03 2.46 -12.45
C LEU A 43 -3.22 1.44 -11.63
N GLY A 44 -3.70 1.02 -10.46
CA GLY A 44 -2.98 0.12 -9.55
C GLY A 44 -1.91 0.81 -8.70
N PHE A 45 -1.85 2.14 -8.68
CA PHE A 45 -0.96 2.90 -7.79
C PHE A 45 -1.63 3.11 -6.42
N TRP A 46 -1.71 2.03 -5.64
CA TRP A 46 -2.38 2.04 -4.33
C TRP A 46 -1.68 2.97 -3.33
N GLU A 47 -0.36 3.04 -3.35
CA GLU A 47 0.42 3.90 -2.45
C GLU A 47 0.18 5.39 -2.75
N ASP A 48 0.23 5.79 -4.02
CA ASP A 48 -0.08 7.17 -4.40
C ASP A 48 -1.54 7.51 -4.08
N ALA A 49 -2.48 6.61 -4.39
CA ALA A 49 -3.90 6.79 -4.08
C ALA A 49 -4.14 7.02 -2.59
N LEU A 50 -3.42 6.28 -1.73
CA LEU A 50 -3.48 6.42 -0.28
C LEU A 50 -3.08 7.82 0.17
N GLU A 51 -2.00 8.38 -0.38
CA GLU A 51 -1.54 9.73 -0.01
C GLU A 51 -2.60 10.80 -0.35
N PHE A 52 -3.26 10.67 -1.50
CA PHE A 52 -4.34 11.56 -1.89
C PHE A 52 -5.58 11.39 -1.00
N PHE A 53 -5.97 10.16 -0.67
CA PHE A 53 -7.12 9.93 0.20
C PHE A 53 -6.86 10.38 1.64
N LEU A 54 -5.64 10.20 2.17
CA LEU A 54 -5.26 10.72 3.47
C LEU A 54 -5.30 12.25 3.48
N LYS A 55 -4.75 12.91 2.45
CA LYS A 55 -4.77 14.38 2.34
C LYS A 55 -6.19 14.93 2.17
N GLY A 56 -7.05 14.22 1.45
CA GLY A 56 -8.45 14.58 1.24
C GLY A 56 -9.42 14.09 2.32
N ASN A 57 -8.93 13.38 3.35
CA ASN A 57 -9.72 12.72 4.38
C ASN A 57 -10.88 11.86 3.81
N TYR A 58 -10.63 11.21 2.66
CA TYR A 58 -11.64 10.45 1.92
C TYR A 58 -11.75 9.01 2.44
N LEU A 59 -12.58 8.84 3.47
CA LEU A 59 -12.83 7.55 4.14
C LEU A 59 -13.16 6.39 3.17
N PRO A 60 -14.03 6.54 2.14
CA PRO A 60 -14.38 5.43 1.26
C PRO A 60 -13.19 4.90 0.46
N GLY A 61 -12.26 5.78 0.09
CA GLY A 61 -11.03 5.39 -0.61
C GLY A 61 -10.08 4.64 0.31
N LEU A 62 -9.94 5.11 1.55
CA LEU A 62 -9.15 4.42 2.58
C LEU A 62 -9.69 3.02 2.87
N GLU A 63 -11.02 2.85 2.93
CA GLU A 63 -11.65 1.54 3.10
C GLU A 63 -11.39 0.60 1.93
N LYS A 64 -11.44 1.10 0.68
CA LYS A 64 -11.07 0.31 -0.51
C LYS A 64 -9.61 -0.15 -0.46
N ILE A 65 -8.68 0.74 -0.11
CA ILE A 65 -7.25 0.41 0.01
C ILE A 65 -7.04 -0.61 1.12
N LYS A 66 -7.72 -0.44 2.26
CA LYS A 66 -7.65 -1.39 3.38
C LYS A 66 -8.16 -2.77 2.98
N ALA A 67 -9.31 -2.84 2.30
CA ALA A 67 -9.85 -4.09 1.80
C ALA A 67 -8.90 -4.78 0.81
N HIS A 68 -8.33 -4.00 -0.12
CA HIS A 68 -7.35 -4.52 -1.08
C HIS A 68 -6.07 -5.03 -0.38
N ALA A 69 -5.53 -4.26 0.57
CA ALA A 69 -4.33 -4.65 1.31
C ALA A 69 -4.57 -5.92 2.15
N LEU A 70 -5.77 -6.08 2.72
CA LEU A 70 -6.16 -7.30 3.42
C LEU A 70 -6.26 -8.51 2.48
N ASP A 71 -6.90 -8.33 1.33
CA ASP A 71 -7.09 -9.39 0.33
C ASP A 71 -5.76 -9.83 -0.30
N SER A 72 -4.92 -8.86 -0.66
CA SER A 72 -3.63 -9.08 -1.32
C SER A 72 -2.47 -9.37 -0.37
N GLY A 73 -2.73 -9.39 0.95
CA GLY A 73 -1.71 -9.59 1.99
C GLY A 73 -0.63 -8.49 2.02
N ASP A 74 -0.99 -7.27 1.66
CA ASP A 74 -0.05 -6.18 1.45
C ASP A 74 0.26 -5.43 2.76
N ALA A 75 1.16 -6.04 3.54
CA ALA A 75 1.61 -5.53 4.83
C ALA A 75 2.14 -4.07 4.83
N PRO A 76 2.98 -3.62 3.87
CA PRO A 76 3.46 -2.24 3.86
C PRO A 76 2.32 -1.24 3.58
N LEU A 77 1.36 -1.61 2.71
CA LEU A 77 0.19 -0.77 2.43
C LEU A 77 -0.72 -0.64 3.66
N MET A 78 -0.92 -1.73 4.40
CA MET A 78 -1.61 -1.70 5.70
C MET A 78 -0.88 -0.83 6.73
N ALA A 79 0.45 -0.86 6.78
CA ALA A 79 1.21 -0.05 7.74
C ALA A 79 1.03 1.45 7.46
N ARG A 80 0.87 1.82 6.19
CA ARG A 80 0.60 3.21 5.80
C ARG A 80 -0.84 3.67 6.10
N LEU A 81 -1.80 2.74 6.13
CA LEU A 81 -3.17 3.03 6.58
C LEU A 81 -3.24 3.32 8.09
N GLY A 82 -2.23 2.89 8.84
CA GLY A 82 -2.00 3.24 10.23
C GLY A 82 -1.83 2.00 11.10
N SER A 83 -2.09 2.19 12.39
CA SER A 83 -1.98 1.10 13.36
C SER A 83 -3.26 0.26 13.33
N HIS A 84 -3.09 -1.04 13.12
CA HIS A 84 -4.16 -2.02 13.10
C HIS A 84 -3.99 -3.01 14.25
N PRO A 85 -5.08 -3.61 14.75
CA PRO A 85 -4.97 -4.62 15.78
C PRO A 85 -4.18 -5.83 15.29
N PRO A 86 -3.47 -6.54 16.19
CA PRO A 86 -2.61 -7.67 15.83
C PRO A 86 -3.36 -8.79 15.10
N GLU A 87 -4.66 -8.97 15.37
CA GLU A 87 -5.50 -9.94 14.66
C GLU A 87 -5.58 -9.65 13.16
N VAL A 88 -5.67 -8.37 12.78
CA VAL A 88 -5.74 -7.95 11.39
C VAL A 88 -4.39 -8.19 10.71
N TRP A 89 -3.29 -7.89 11.40
CA TRP A 89 -1.95 -8.21 10.91
C TRP A 89 -1.74 -9.70 10.69
N ARG A 90 -2.24 -10.57 11.56
CA ARG A 90 -2.21 -12.03 11.35
C ARG A 90 -2.99 -12.46 10.12
N GLN A 91 -4.14 -11.82 9.83
CA GLN A 91 -4.90 -12.09 8.60
C GLN A 91 -4.11 -11.68 7.35
N VAL A 92 -3.49 -10.49 7.36
CA VAL A 92 -2.62 -10.01 6.28
C VAL A 92 -1.45 -10.97 6.08
N ALA A 93 -0.84 -11.43 7.17
CA ALA A 93 0.24 -12.40 7.12
C ALA A 93 -0.21 -13.71 6.49
N ALA A 94 -1.36 -14.26 6.91
CA ALA A 94 -1.90 -15.48 6.35
C ALA A 94 -2.20 -15.35 4.85
N ARG A 95 -2.75 -14.21 4.39
CA ARG A 95 -2.97 -13.95 2.96
C ARG A 95 -1.67 -13.77 2.19
N ALA A 96 -0.71 -13.06 2.75
CA ALA A 96 0.61 -12.93 2.15
C ALA A 96 1.28 -14.30 1.97
N LEU A 97 1.14 -15.21 2.93
CA LEU A 97 1.66 -16.58 2.82
C LEU A 97 0.98 -17.40 1.74
N ASP A 98 -0.36 -17.34 1.68
CA ASP A 98 -1.16 -18.01 0.65
C ASP A 98 -0.75 -17.57 -0.76
N LEU A 99 -0.41 -16.28 -0.91
CA LEU A 99 0.11 -15.68 -2.14
C LEU A 99 1.63 -15.90 -2.37
N GLY A 100 2.32 -16.58 -1.46
CA GLY A 100 3.78 -16.82 -1.53
C GLY A 100 4.64 -15.58 -1.23
N LYS A 101 4.05 -14.48 -0.75
CA LYS A 101 4.72 -13.22 -0.39
C LYS A 101 5.32 -13.29 1.02
N ILE A 102 6.36 -14.11 1.21
CA ILE A 102 6.96 -14.38 2.53
C ILE A 102 7.46 -13.11 3.25
N GLN A 103 8.05 -12.17 2.51
CA GLN A 103 8.55 -10.90 3.09
C GLN A 103 7.40 -10.04 3.66
N PHE A 104 6.25 -10.04 3.00
CA PHE A 104 5.06 -9.30 3.44
C PHE A 104 4.45 -9.98 4.67
N ALA A 105 4.37 -11.31 4.65
CA ALA A 105 3.90 -12.08 5.79
C ALA A 105 4.76 -11.87 7.04
N ARG A 106 6.09 -11.88 6.87
CA ARG A 106 7.04 -11.57 7.94
C ARG A 106 6.75 -10.18 8.51
N ARG A 107 6.66 -9.17 7.65
CA ARG A 107 6.42 -7.79 8.09
C ARG A 107 5.13 -7.68 8.89
N ALA A 108 4.05 -8.32 8.42
CA ALA A 108 2.79 -8.33 9.13
C ALA A 108 2.89 -9.03 10.50
N LEU A 109 3.60 -10.16 10.60
CA LEU A 109 3.86 -10.83 11.89
C LEU A 109 4.69 -9.96 12.84
N GLU A 110 5.69 -9.24 12.33
CA GLU A 110 6.47 -8.27 13.12
C GLU A 110 5.59 -7.16 13.70
N GLU A 111 4.67 -6.59 12.89
CA GLU A 111 3.70 -5.58 13.35
C GLU A 111 2.66 -6.16 14.32
N ALA A 112 2.33 -7.45 14.21
CA ALA A 112 1.49 -8.16 15.18
C ALA A 112 2.19 -8.43 16.51
N GLY A 113 3.52 -8.25 16.59
CA GLY A 113 4.35 -8.63 17.73
C GLY A 113 4.77 -10.11 17.74
N ASP A 114 4.43 -10.87 16.70
CA ASP A 114 4.75 -12.29 16.51
C ASP A 114 6.14 -12.46 15.86
N ARG A 115 7.17 -11.80 16.40
CA ARG A 115 8.52 -11.74 15.79
C ARG A 115 9.17 -13.12 15.65
N GLU A 116 8.97 -14.00 16.63
CA GLU A 116 9.47 -15.38 16.58
C GLU A 116 8.88 -16.16 15.40
N GLN A 117 7.56 -16.01 15.16
CA GLN A 117 6.90 -16.64 14.01
C GLN A 117 7.38 -16.05 12.69
N ALA A 118 7.65 -14.73 12.64
CA ALA A 118 8.25 -14.07 11.48
C ALA A 118 9.63 -14.65 11.11
N GLU A 119 10.50 -14.86 12.10
CA GLU A 119 11.83 -15.43 11.88
C GLU A 119 11.77 -16.92 11.50
N GLU A 120 10.93 -17.69 12.20
CA GLU A 120 10.71 -19.11 11.89
C GLU A 120 10.18 -19.30 10.47
N LEU A 121 9.24 -18.43 10.06
CA LEU A 121 8.68 -18.42 8.72
C LEU A 121 9.79 -18.25 7.67
N ILE A 122 10.63 -17.23 7.80
CA ILE A 122 11.74 -17.01 6.86
C ILE A 122 12.66 -18.23 6.85
N HIS A 123 13.06 -18.73 8.01
CA HIS A 123 13.98 -19.84 8.10
C HIS A 123 13.43 -21.12 7.45
N ARG A 124 12.13 -21.40 7.60
CA ARG A 124 11.43 -22.52 6.95
C ARG A 124 11.44 -22.41 5.43
N PHE A 125 11.17 -21.22 4.88
CA PHE A 125 11.13 -21.00 3.44
C PHE A 125 12.52 -20.90 2.82
N THR A 126 13.51 -20.35 3.53
CA THR A 126 14.90 -20.26 3.04
C THR A 126 15.59 -21.62 3.02
N ARG A 127 15.17 -22.57 3.87
CA ARG A 127 15.72 -23.93 3.94
C ARG A 127 14.97 -24.94 3.05
N GLY A 128 13.88 -24.54 2.40
CA GLY A 128 13.00 -25.40 1.59
C GLY A 128 13.22 -25.33 0.07
N ASP A 129 14.15 -24.52 -0.42
CA ASP A 129 14.45 -24.33 -1.85
C ASP A 129 15.88 -24.82 -2.21
N ALA A 130 16.20 -26.06 -1.82
CA ALA A 130 17.47 -26.74 -2.15
C ALA A 130 17.21 -28.12 -2.73
#